data_AF-A0A830G7E3-F1
#
_entry.id   AF-A0A830G7E3-F1
#
_cell.length_a   1.000
_cell.length_b   1.000
_cell.length_c   1.000
_cell.angle_alpha   90.00
_cell.angle_beta   90.00
_cell.angle_gamma   90.00
#
_symmetry.space_group_name_H-M   'P 1'
#
loop_
_entity.id
_entity.type
_entity.pdbx_description
1 polymer ?
#
loop_
_entity_poly.entity_id
_entity_poly.type
_entity_poly.pdbx_seq_one_letter_code
_entity_poly.pdbx_strand_id
1 'polypeptide(L)'
;MSEQEKSSTYLVTHAEDASAMLTDVHGGQVHTLSDNPGVEAGEVVEATVSPDPPMEVTYSLVEVAERYTVEVFASEEAPTQQARDMAEGLPEGDLATTERAGDGEIHVLAVPEADTEDAVADVVDDQSTVERAARVGARRVEVRSEPGLINVRYLP
;
A
#
# COMPACT_ATOMS: atom_id res chain seq x y z
N MET A 1 0.53 -17.72 22.71
CA MET A 1 -0.39 -17.01 21.82
C MET A 1 -1.79 -17.41 22.21
N SER A 2 -2.63 -16.45 22.56
CA SER A 2 -4.06 -16.71 22.80
C SER A 2 -4.72 -17.06 21.46
N GLU A 3 -5.76 -17.88 21.42
CA GLU A 3 -6.42 -18.35 20.16
C GLU A 3 -7.00 -17.23 19.28
N GLN A 4 -6.89 -15.97 19.67
CA GLN A 4 -7.47 -14.81 18.98
C GLN A 4 -6.44 -13.72 18.61
N GLU A 5 -5.16 -13.91 18.93
CA GLU A 5 -4.10 -13.00 18.49
C GLU A 5 -3.85 -13.18 16.99
N LYS A 6 -3.76 -12.08 16.26
CA LYS A 6 -3.51 -12.08 14.82
C LYS A 6 -2.30 -11.21 14.51
N SER A 7 -1.29 -11.81 13.88
CA SER A 7 -0.11 -11.10 13.39
C SER A 7 -0.24 -10.87 11.89
N SER A 8 -0.04 -9.62 11.45
CA SER A 8 -0.07 -9.22 10.05
C SER A 8 0.65 -7.87 9.85
N THR A 9 0.72 -7.45 8.59
CA THR A 9 1.02 -6.07 8.22
C THR A 9 -0.30 -5.31 8.07
N TYR A 10 -0.39 -4.15 8.71
CA TYR A 10 -1.57 -3.32 8.74
C TYR A 10 -1.28 -1.94 8.18
N LEU A 11 -2.22 -1.39 7.40
CA LEU A 11 -2.24 0.02 7.05
C LEU A 11 -3.17 0.77 8.02
N VAL A 12 -2.68 1.84 8.63
CA VAL A 12 -3.50 2.74 9.44
C VAL A 12 -4.33 3.61 8.51
N THR A 13 -5.61 3.28 8.36
CA THR A 13 -6.52 4.01 7.45
C THR A 13 -7.18 5.21 8.14
N HIS A 14 -7.26 5.17 9.47
CA HIS A 14 -7.74 6.28 10.27
C HIS A 14 -7.02 6.30 11.62
N ALA A 15 -6.71 7.49 12.12
CA ALA A 15 -6.13 7.68 13.44
C ALA A 15 -6.64 8.98 14.05
N GLU A 16 -7.06 8.90 15.30
CA GLU A 16 -7.46 10.01 16.16
C GLU A 16 -6.85 9.81 17.55
N ASP A 17 -6.95 10.80 18.45
CA ASP A 17 -6.26 10.73 19.75
C ASP A 17 -6.65 9.51 20.60
N ALA A 18 -7.89 9.03 20.47
CA ALA A 18 -8.46 7.97 21.30
C ALA A 18 -8.69 6.64 20.57
N SER A 19 -8.47 6.57 19.25
CA SER A 19 -8.69 5.33 18.49
C SER A 19 -7.91 5.33 17.17
N ALA A 20 -7.74 4.15 16.59
CA ALA A 20 -7.19 4.01 15.24
C ALA A 20 -7.83 2.83 14.52
N MET A 21 -7.87 2.87 13.19
CA MET A 21 -8.35 1.77 12.35
C MET A 21 -7.19 1.19 11.55
N LEU A 22 -6.95 -0.10 11.77
CA LEU A 22 -5.94 -0.88 11.09
C LEU A 22 -6.59 -1.78 10.04
N THR A 23 -6.19 -1.66 8.79
CA THR A 23 -6.63 -2.57 7.71
C THR A 23 -5.52 -3.57 7.42
N ASP A 24 -5.80 -4.86 7.57
CA ASP A 24 -4.90 -5.94 7.19
C ASP A 24 -4.66 -5.92 5.68
N VAL A 25 -3.42 -5.67 5.27
CA VAL A 25 -3.10 -5.46 3.84
C VAL A 25 -3.21 -6.75 3.03
N HIS A 26 -3.24 -7.93 3.66
CA HIS A 26 -3.38 -9.21 2.96
C HIS A 26 -4.84 -9.67 2.80
N GLY A 27 -5.70 -9.28 3.74
CA GLY A 27 -7.08 -9.76 3.82
C GLY A 27 -8.17 -8.68 3.75
N GLY A 28 -7.80 -7.40 3.80
CA GLY A 28 -8.72 -6.25 3.87
C GLY A 28 -9.53 -6.17 5.18
N GLN A 29 -9.23 -7.01 6.18
CA GLN A 29 -9.94 -7.02 7.44
C GLN A 29 -9.59 -5.76 8.25
N VAL A 30 -10.62 -5.06 8.72
CA VAL A 30 -10.47 -3.85 9.54
C VAL A 30 -10.51 -4.21 11.02
N HIS A 31 -9.56 -3.68 11.78
CA HIS A 31 -9.45 -3.80 13.24
C HIS A 31 -9.47 -2.40 13.85
N THR A 32 -10.52 -2.10 14.62
CA THR A 32 -10.63 -0.85 15.36
C THR A 32 -9.92 -0.98 16.70
N LEU A 33 -8.90 -0.15 16.93
CA LEU A 33 -8.20 -0.11 18.20
C LEU A 33 -9.01 0.63 19.27
N SER A 34 -9.03 0.10 20.49
CA SER A 34 -9.68 0.73 21.65
C SER A 34 -8.98 1.99 22.14
N ASP A 35 -7.69 2.12 21.86
CA ASP A 35 -6.84 3.28 22.13
C ASP A 35 -5.87 3.49 20.95
N ASN A 36 -5.44 4.73 20.71
CA ASN A 36 -4.37 5.02 19.74
C ASN A 36 -3.00 5.01 20.43
N PRO A 37 -2.09 4.05 20.13
CA PRO A 37 -0.74 4.01 20.68
C PRO A 37 0.24 5.02 20.02
N GLY A 38 -0.29 6.08 19.39
CA GLY A 38 0.47 7.08 18.67
C GLY A 38 0.82 6.66 17.25
N VAL A 39 -0.06 5.92 16.58
CA VAL A 39 0.01 5.68 15.13
C VAL A 39 -0.69 6.79 14.36
N GLU A 40 -0.24 7.04 13.13
CA GLU A 40 -0.78 8.09 12.25
C GLU A 40 -1.42 7.48 10.99
N ALA A 41 -2.42 8.16 10.42
CA ALA A 41 -3.03 7.70 9.17
C ALA A 41 -2.00 7.69 8.03
N GLY A 42 -2.01 6.63 7.22
CA GLY A 42 -1.02 6.38 6.17
C GLY A 42 0.23 5.62 6.64
N GLU A 43 0.36 5.36 7.95
CA GLU A 43 1.44 4.55 8.49
C GLU A 43 1.18 3.05 8.30
N VAL A 44 2.25 2.30 8.04
CA VAL A 44 2.25 0.83 7.96
C VAL A 44 2.84 0.27 9.24
N VAL A 45 2.16 -0.71 9.83
CA VAL A 45 2.49 -1.32 11.11
C VAL A 45 2.53 -2.84 10.96
N GLU A 46 3.70 -3.44 11.15
CA GLU A 46 3.83 -4.89 11.31
C GLU A 46 3.66 -5.22 12.79
N ALA A 47 2.57 -5.92 13.13
CA ALA A 47 2.16 -6.07 14.51
C ALA A 47 1.29 -7.30 14.77
N THR A 48 1.07 -7.55 16.05
CA THR A 48 0.07 -8.49 16.55
C THR A 48 -1.06 -7.73 17.23
N VAL A 49 -2.29 -7.95 16.79
CA VAL A 49 -3.51 -7.43 17.41
C VAL A 49 -4.21 -8.52 18.23
N SER A 50 -4.86 -8.14 19.32
CA SER A 50 -5.67 -9.02 20.16
C SER A 50 -7.02 -8.37 20.47
N PRO A 51 -8.14 -9.10 20.40
CA PRO A 51 -9.44 -8.53 20.75
C PRO A 51 -9.57 -8.23 22.24
N ASP A 52 -10.23 -7.13 22.58
CA ASP A 52 -10.45 -6.72 23.96
C ASP A 52 -11.63 -7.47 24.59
N PRO A 53 -11.45 -8.10 25.77
CA PRO A 53 -12.54 -8.78 26.45
C PRO A 53 -13.53 -7.79 27.10
N PRO A 54 -14.78 -8.22 27.35
CA PRO A 54 -15.38 -9.50 27.00
C PRO A 54 -16.14 -9.49 25.67
N MET A 55 -16.33 -8.32 25.06
CA MET A 55 -17.19 -8.18 23.86
C MET A 55 -16.42 -8.43 22.56
N GLU A 56 -15.09 -8.33 22.57
CA GLU A 56 -14.21 -8.68 21.44
C GLU A 56 -14.52 -7.88 20.15
N VAL A 57 -15.01 -6.64 20.33
CA VAL A 57 -15.37 -5.71 19.24
C VAL A 57 -14.23 -4.74 18.90
N THR A 58 -13.43 -4.37 19.91
CA THR A 58 -12.23 -3.55 19.75
C THR A 58 -11.00 -4.42 19.92
N TYR A 59 -9.87 -3.91 19.44
CA TYR A 59 -8.59 -4.60 19.48
C TYR A 59 -7.54 -3.74 20.20
N SER A 60 -6.52 -4.39 20.72
CA SER A 60 -5.31 -3.76 21.23
C SER A 60 -4.10 -4.23 20.42
N LEU A 61 -3.15 -3.34 20.18
CA LEU A 61 -1.82 -3.71 19.68
C LEU A 61 -1.00 -4.28 20.83
N VAL A 62 -0.74 -5.59 20.81
CA VAL A 62 -0.03 -6.29 21.88
C VAL A 62 1.46 -6.49 21.59
N GLU A 63 1.83 -6.46 20.31
CA GLU A 63 3.22 -6.50 19.84
C GLU A 63 3.34 -5.65 18.58
N VAL A 64 4.41 -4.86 18.48
CA VAL A 64 4.73 -4.08 17.29
C VAL A 64 6.15 -4.45 16.90
N ALA A 65 6.29 -5.12 15.75
CA ALA A 65 7.58 -5.51 15.20
C ALA A 65 8.23 -4.32 14.47
N GLU A 66 7.44 -3.60 13.67
CA GLU A 66 7.94 -2.46 12.90
C GLU A 66 6.82 -1.46 12.60
N ARG A 67 7.24 -0.20 12.41
CA ARG A 67 6.41 0.95 12.03
C ARG A 67 7.15 1.78 11.00
N TYR A 68 6.49 2.13 9.90
CA TYR A 68 7.10 2.91 8.82
C TYR A 68 6.05 3.58 7.93
N THR A 69 6.46 4.62 7.22
CA THR A 69 5.66 5.25 6.17
C THR A 69 6.25 4.89 4.81
N VAL A 70 5.39 4.57 3.84
CA VAL A 70 5.82 4.34 2.46
C VAL A 70 5.98 5.69 1.77
N GLU A 71 7.15 5.94 1.18
CA GLU A 71 7.37 7.12 0.35
C GLU A 71 6.82 6.86 -1.06
N VAL A 72 5.80 7.61 -1.49
CA VAL A 72 5.25 7.53 -2.85
C VAL A 72 5.57 8.84 -3.57
N PHE A 73 6.17 8.77 -4.76
CA PHE A 73 6.56 9.97 -5.50
C PHE A 73 6.61 9.74 -7.02
N ALA A 74 6.35 10.82 -7.77
CA ALA A 74 6.57 10.88 -9.21
C ALA A 74 8.06 11.12 -9.53
N SER A 75 8.57 10.38 -10.49
CA SER A 75 9.95 10.43 -10.97
C SER A 75 10.02 11.01 -12.37
N GLU A 76 11.02 11.85 -12.63
CA GLU A 76 11.29 12.41 -13.97
C GLU A 76 11.90 11.35 -14.92
N GLU A 77 12.24 10.16 -14.42
CA GLU A 77 12.72 9.08 -15.26
C GLU A 77 11.62 8.46 -16.11
N ALA A 78 11.93 8.20 -17.38
CA ALA A 78 11.02 7.50 -18.27
C ALA A 78 10.76 6.05 -17.81
N PRO A 79 9.62 5.44 -18.22
CA PRO A 79 9.36 4.03 -17.99
C PRO A 79 10.51 3.13 -18.46
N THR A 80 10.74 2.06 -17.72
CA THR A 80 11.74 1.04 -18.08
C THR A 80 11.37 0.34 -19.37
N GLN A 81 12.35 -0.28 -20.06
CA GLN A 81 12.07 -1.08 -21.26
C GLN A 81 11.07 -2.20 -20.95
N GLN A 82 11.25 -2.90 -19.82
CA GLN A 82 10.31 -3.93 -19.37
C GLN A 82 8.87 -3.42 -19.26
N ALA A 83 8.67 -2.19 -18.77
CA ALA A 83 7.33 -1.63 -18.65
C ALA A 83 6.71 -1.32 -20.03
N ARG A 84 7.50 -0.85 -20.99
CA ARG A 84 7.05 -0.68 -22.37
C ARG A 84 6.68 -2.01 -23.01
N ASP A 85 7.47 -3.05 -22.77
CA ASP A 85 7.19 -4.40 -23.28
C ASP A 85 5.90 -4.97 -22.66
N MET A 86 5.65 -4.72 -21.37
CA MET A 86 4.40 -5.11 -20.71
C MET A 86 3.16 -4.32 -21.21
N ALA A 87 3.37 -3.10 -21.68
CA ALA A 87 2.30 -2.27 -22.24
C ALA A 87 1.94 -2.64 -23.69
N GLU A 88 2.75 -3.45 -24.37
CA GLU A 88 2.51 -3.83 -25.76
C GLU A 88 1.17 -4.58 -25.90
N GLY A 89 0.19 -3.94 -26.54
CA GLY A 89 -1.14 -4.49 -26.73
C GLY A 89 -2.06 -4.39 -25.50
N LEU A 90 -1.65 -3.69 -24.44
CA LEU A 90 -2.48 -3.40 -23.28
C LEU A 90 -3.53 -2.31 -23.65
N PRO A 91 -4.84 -2.59 -23.55
CA PRO A 91 -5.87 -1.60 -23.81
C PRO A 91 -5.81 -0.41 -22.84
N GLU A 92 -6.20 0.78 -23.30
CA GLU A 92 -6.38 1.93 -22.40
C GLU A 92 -7.38 1.59 -21.28
N GLY A 93 -7.02 1.94 -20.04
CA GLY A 93 -7.76 1.61 -18.83
C GLY A 93 -7.37 0.28 -18.19
N ASP A 94 -6.56 -0.55 -18.86
CA ASP A 94 -6.09 -1.82 -18.31
C ASP A 94 -4.74 -1.69 -17.58
N LEU A 95 -4.49 -2.67 -16.71
CA LEU A 95 -3.30 -2.79 -15.88
C LEU A 95 -2.62 -4.15 -16.12
N ALA A 96 -1.31 -4.14 -16.30
CA ALA A 96 -0.46 -5.32 -16.23
C ALA A 96 0.41 -5.28 -14.97
N THR A 97 0.58 -6.41 -14.29
CA THR A 97 1.41 -6.53 -13.09
C THR A 97 2.42 -7.66 -13.23
N THR A 98 3.59 -7.52 -12.63
CA THR A 98 4.58 -8.59 -12.56
C THR A 98 5.45 -8.46 -11.32
N GLU A 99 5.80 -9.60 -10.74
CA GLU A 99 6.77 -9.67 -9.65
C GLU A 99 8.16 -9.24 -10.15
N ARG A 100 8.87 -8.45 -9.35
CA ARG A 100 10.27 -8.14 -9.62
C ARG A 100 11.13 -9.24 -9.02
N ALA A 101 12.20 -9.66 -9.72
CA ALA A 101 13.16 -10.59 -9.12
C ALA A 101 13.76 -9.98 -7.83
N GLY A 102 13.41 -10.56 -6.67
CA GLY A 102 13.70 -10.03 -5.34
C GLY A 102 12.41 -9.61 -4.61
N ASP A 103 12.53 -8.61 -3.73
CA ASP A 103 11.39 -7.99 -3.05
C ASP A 103 10.88 -6.81 -3.90
N GLY A 104 9.59 -6.78 -4.21
CA GLY A 104 8.94 -5.69 -4.94
C GLY A 104 8.12 -6.14 -6.16
N GLU A 105 7.49 -5.16 -6.80
CA GLU A 105 6.51 -5.39 -7.87
C GLU A 105 6.55 -4.24 -8.89
N ILE A 106 6.10 -4.52 -10.11
CA ILE A 106 5.93 -3.53 -11.17
C ILE A 106 4.49 -3.57 -11.65
N HIS A 107 3.86 -2.41 -11.70
CA HIS A 107 2.56 -2.18 -12.34
C HIS A 107 2.73 -1.30 -13.56
N VAL A 108 2.01 -1.63 -14.61
CA VAL A 108 2.00 -0.92 -15.88
C VAL A 108 0.55 -0.60 -16.23
N LEU A 109 0.21 0.68 -16.20
CA LEU A 109 -1.12 1.17 -16.54
C LEU A 109 -1.08 1.83 -17.91
N ALA A 110 -1.95 1.39 -18.81
CA ALA A 110 -2.22 2.09 -20.06
C ALA A 110 -3.33 3.11 -19.80
N VAL A 111 -3.04 4.38 -20.05
CA VAL A 111 -3.97 5.50 -19.82
C VAL A 111 -4.09 6.34 -21.09
N PRO A 112 -5.14 7.16 -21.25
CA PRO A 112 -5.15 8.16 -22.31
C PRO A 112 -3.95 9.11 -22.19
N GLU A 113 -3.30 9.43 -23.30
CA GLU A 113 -2.13 10.34 -23.29
C GLU A 113 -2.44 11.70 -22.65
N ALA A 114 -3.67 12.19 -22.84
CA ALA A 114 -4.13 13.47 -22.30
C ALA A 114 -4.29 13.46 -20.77
N ASP A 115 -4.52 12.29 -20.18
CA ASP A 115 -4.84 12.12 -18.75
C ASP A 115 -3.62 11.60 -17.96
N THR A 116 -2.45 11.48 -18.58
CA THR A 116 -1.28 10.84 -17.98
C THR A 116 -0.80 11.57 -16.73
N GLU A 117 -0.75 12.90 -16.74
CA GLU A 117 -0.30 13.69 -15.58
C GLU A 117 -1.27 13.58 -14.41
N ASP A 118 -2.58 13.66 -14.68
CA ASP A 118 -3.62 13.50 -13.66
C ASP A 118 -3.59 12.09 -13.06
N ALA A 119 -3.46 11.06 -13.91
CA ALA A 119 -3.37 9.68 -13.45
C ALA A 119 -2.09 9.39 -12.63
N VAL A 120 -0.97 10.09 -12.90
CA VAL A 120 0.22 10.02 -12.03
C VAL A 120 -0.07 10.62 -10.66
N ALA A 121 -0.73 11.78 -10.61
CA ALA A 121 -1.11 12.42 -9.35
C ALA A 121 -2.05 11.52 -8.53
N ASP A 122 -3.06 10.93 -9.19
CA ASP A 122 -3.99 9.99 -8.57
C ASP A 122 -3.23 8.82 -7.94
N VAL A 123 -2.30 8.18 -8.67
CA VAL A 123 -1.50 7.06 -8.13
C VAL A 123 -0.64 7.48 -6.95
N VAL A 124 -0.05 8.68 -6.99
CA VAL A 124 0.82 9.20 -5.91
C VAL A 124 0.02 9.45 -4.63
N ASP A 125 -1.19 9.99 -4.76
CA ASP A 125 -2.05 10.33 -3.62
C ASP A 125 -2.97 9.16 -3.18
N ASP A 126 -2.97 8.05 -3.92
CA ASP A 126 -3.85 6.90 -3.66
C ASP A 126 -3.37 6.04 -2.47
N GLN A 127 -4.24 5.90 -1.49
CA GLN A 127 -4.05 4.99 -0.36
C GLN A 127 -3.87 3.53 -0.80
N SER A 128 -4.50 3.11 -1.92
CA SER A 128 -4.36 1.75 -2.42
C SER A 128 -2.93 1.44 -2.89
N THR A 129 -2.20 2.45 -3.37
CA THR A 129 -0.76 2.36 -3.69
C THR A 129 0.05 2.04 -2.42
N VAL A 130 -0.24 2.70 -1.31
CA VAL A 130 0.42 2.44 -0.01
C VAL A 130 0.07 1.05 0.52
N GLU A 131 -1.21 0.66 0.46
CA GLU A 131 -1.65 -0.69 0.86
C GLU A 131 -0.91 -1.76 0.04
N ARG A 132 -0.78 -1.54 -1.27
CA ARG A 132 -0.07 -2.47 -2.14
C ARG A 132 1.41 -2.55 -1.79
N ALA A 133 2.05 -1.41 -1.55
CA ALA A 133 3.45 -1.36 -1.13
C ALA A 133 3.68 -2.14 0.17
N ALA A 134 2.83 -1.93 1.17
CA ALA A 134 2.87 -2.66 2.44
C ALA A 134 2.72 -4.17 2.24
N ARG A 135 1.82 -4.61 1.35
CA ARG A 135 1.60 -6.04 1.05
C ARG A 135 2.82 -6.72 0.44
N VAL A 136 3.58 -6.01 -0.39
CA VAL A 136 4.79 -6.54 -1.05
C VAL A 136 6.08 -6.21 -0.30
N GLY A 137 5.99 -5.63 0.91
CA GLY A 137 7.14 -5.25 1.72
C GLY A 137 7.97 -4.09 1.17
N ALA A 138 7.39 -3.26 0.30
CA ALA A 138 8.05 -2.11 -0.28
C ALA A 138 8.05 -0.92 0.70
N ARG A 139 9.19 -0.23 0.78
CA ARG A 139 9.37 1.00 1.56
C ARG A 139 9.11 2.25 0.74
N ARG A 140 9.20 2.11 -0.58
CA ARG A 140 9.13 3.24 -1.50
C ARG A 140 8.45 2.85 -2.80
N VAL A 141 7.62 3.75 -3.32
CA VAL A 141 6.95 3.62 -4.60
C VAL A 141 7.40 4.75 -5.52
N GLU A 142 7.98 4.37 -6.63
CA GLU A 142 8.39 5.30 -7.69
C GLU A 142 7.40 5.21 -8.85
N VAL A 143 6.76 6.32 -9.19
CA VAL A 143 5.85 6.44 -10.32
C VAL A 143 6.58 7.11 -11.48
N ARG A 144 6.80 6.37 -12.57
CA ARG A 144 7.39 6.87 -13.82
C ARG A 144 6.33 6.97 -14.89
N SER A 145 6.42 7.96 -15.77
CA SER A 145 5.44 8.12 -16.85
C SER A 145 6.06 8.59 -18.16
N GLU A 146 5.37 8.26 -19.24
CA GLU A 146 5.45 8.91 -20.54
C GLU A 146 4.02 8.97 -21.12
N PRO A 147 3.72 9.79 -22.14
CA PRO A 147 2.36 9.92 -22.65
C PRO A 147 1.70 8.56 -22.91
N GLY A 148 0.61 8.29 -22.20
CA GLY A 148 -0.22 7.09 -22.33
C GLY A 148 0.21 5.89 -21.48
N LEU A 149 1.28 6.02 -20.69
CA LEU A 149 1.88 4.91 -19.96
C LEU A 149 2.39 5.33 -18.58
N ILE A 150 1.94 4.61 -17.55
CA ILE A 150 2.43 4.76 -16.17
C ILE A 150 3.10 3.46 -15.73
N ASN A 151 4.27 3.59 -15.11
CA ASN A 151 5.07 2.50 -14.56
C ASN A 151 5.28 2.75 -13.07
N VAL A 152 4.53 2.03 -12.25
CA VAL A 152 4.60 2.10 -10.79
C VAL A 152 5.51 1.00 -10.29
N ARG A 153 6.52 1.38 -9.52
CA ARG A 153 7.57 0.48 -9.05
C ARG A 153 7.57 0.44 -7.53
N TYR A 154 7.27 -0.73 -6.97
CA TYR A 154 7.33 -0.99 -5.55
C TYR A 154 8.73 -1.49 -5.21
N LEU A 155 9.46 -0.72 -4.41
CA LEU A 155 10.87 -0.91 -4.09
C LEU A 155 11.05 -1.19 -2.59
N PRO A 156 11.92 -2.14 -2.21
CA PRO A 156 12.26 -2.42 -0.81
C PRO A 156 13.06 -1.28 -0.17
#